data_AF-A0A1Y3NL39-F1
#
_entry.id   AF-A0A1Y3NL39-F1
#
_cell.length_a   1.000
_cell.length_b   1.000
_cell.length_c   1.000
_cell.angle_alpha   90.00
_cell.angle_beta   90.00
_cell.angle_gamma   90.00
#
_symmetry.space_group_name_H-M   'P 1'
#
loop_
_entity.id
_entity.type
_entity.pdbx_description
1 polymer ?
#
loop_
_entity_poly.entity_id
_entity_poly.type
_entity_poly.pdbx_seq_one_letter_code
_entity_poly.pdbx_strand_id
1 'polypeptide(L)'
;MKFLSLLILLAIHAYTALARYDVYFNSNFLMYIEGYHEIKARDCRFNSSKVVYCEVVIPPCYKCYQSKYDFKLCKKNCTNDKSQTSVGYRLRFDLTLKNYTEKCRESFKSTSHFNKVQLMDERGTYEELIDLSYDCMKFKLPSTFYPSKKHFKFTTKNNCVFYGYITKVTATKI
;
A
#
# COMPACT_ATOMS: atom_id res chain seq x y z
N MET A 1 5.76 21.44 43.73
CA MET A 1 5.82 20.09 43.11
C MET A 1 4.62 19.73 42.22
N LYS A 2 3.39 20.27 42.42
CA LYS A 2 2.21 19.90 41.60
C LYS A 2 2.22 20.41 40.14
N PHE A 3 2.88 21.54 39.86
CA PHE A 3 2.92 22.14 38.53
C PHE A 3 3.78 21.35 37.53
N LEU A 4 4.91 20.79 37.99
CA LEU A 4 5.82 20.02 37.13
C LEU A 4 5.17 18.71 36.68
N SER A 5 4.43 18.03 37.57
CA SER A 5 3.68 16.82 37.22
C SER A 5 2.56 17.08 36.20
N LEU A 6 1.88 18.23 36.29
CA LEU A 6 0.85 18.63 35.32
C LEU A 6 1.45 18.93 33.94
N LEU A 7 2.60 19.61 33.89
CA LEU A 7 3.32 19.89 32.65
C LEU A 7 3.84 18.60 31.99
N ILE A 8 4.33 17.65 32.76
CA ILE A 8 4.76 16.33 32.25
C ILE A 8 3.56 15.57 31.67
N LEU A 9 2.41 15.56 32.35
CA LEU A 9 1.18 14.93 31.86
C LEU A 9 0.67 15.57 30.57
N LEU A 10 0.69 16.90 30.47
CA LEU A 10 0.32 17.64 29.26
C LEU A 10 1.30 17.37 28.11
N ALA A 11 2.59 17.33 28.37
CA ALA A 11 3.61 17.02 27.37
C ALA A 11 3.47 15.58 26.85
N ILE A 12 3.20 14.61 27.73
CA ILE A 12 2.94 13.21 27.34
C ILE A 12 1.64 13.10 26.52
N HIS A 13 0.57 13.81 26.90
CA HIS A 13 -0.68 13.83 26.14
C HIS A 13 -0.50 14.50 24.76
N ALA A 14 0.25 15.60 24.68
CA ALA A 14 0.56 16.25 23.42
C ALA A 14 1.42 15.36 22.52
N TYR A 15 2.42 14.68 23.10
CA TYR A 15 3.32 13.79 22.36
C TYR A 15 2.60 12.52 21.85
N THR A 16 1.72 11.92 22.66
CA THR A 16 0.90 10.78 22.22
C THR A 16 -0.22 11.19 21.26
N ALA A 17 -0.73 12.41 21.35
CA ALA A 17 -1.64 12.97 20.33
C ALA A 17 -0.94 13.21 18.97
N LEU A 18 0.37 13.46 18.98
CA LEU A 18 1.20 13.74 17.79
C LEU A 18 1.99 12.53 17.28
N ALA A 19 2.09 11.45 18.05
CA ALA A 19 2.80 10.25 17.63
C ALA A 19 2.22 9.72 16.30
N ARG A 20 3.10 9.51 15.32
CA ARG A 20 2.72 8.92 14.04
C ARG A 20 2.52 7.43 14.24
N TYR A 21 1.27 7.01 14.26
CA TYR A 21 0.91 5.59 14.30
C TYR A 21 0.79 5.08 12.87
N ASP A 22 1.59 4.07 12.55
CA ASP A 22 1.45 3.26 11.34
C ASP A 22 0.64 2.01 11.69
N VAL A 23 -0.43 1.77 10.94
CA VAL A 23 -1.27 0.57 11.07
C VAL A 23 -1.14 -0.25 9.80
N TYR A 24 -0.62 -1.47 9.96
CA TYR A 24 -0.31 -2.37 8.87
C TYR A 24 -1.56 -3.08 8.37
N PHE A 25 -1.56 -3.37 7.07
CA PHE A 25 -2.60 -4.16 6.45
C PHE A 25 -2.47 -5.62 6.92
N ASN A 26 -3.56 -6.37 6.88
CA ASN A 26 -3.53 -7.79 7.22
C ASN A 26 -2.73 -8.58 6.18
N SER A 27 -2.10 -9.69 6.59
CA SER A 27 -1.25 -10.54 5.72
C SER A 27 -1.95 -11.04 4.45
N ASN A 28 -3.27 -11.23 4.53
CA ASN A 28 -4.09 -11.74 3.42
C ASN A 28 -4.51 -10.65 2.43
N PHE A 29 -4.04 -9.41 2.60
CA PHE A 29 -4.29 -8.36 1.63
C PHE A 29 -3.60 -8.69 0.29
N LEU A 30 -4.35 -8.54 -0.79
CA LEU A 30 -3.89 -8.72 -2.16
C LEU A 30 -4.16 -7.43 -2.93
N MET A 31 -3.12 -6.94 -3.60
CA MET A 31 -3.19 -5.84 -4.55
C MET A 31 -2.06 -6.01 -5.56
N TYR A 32 -2.38 -5.96 -6.84
CA TYR A 32 -1.44 -6.05 -7.96
C TYR A 32 -1.43 -4.74 -8.73
N ILE A 33 -0.31 -4.43 -9.39
CA ILE A 33 -0.16 -3.22 -10.21
C ILE A 33 -0.08 -3.52 -11.71
N GLU A 34 -0.47 -4.72 -12.11
CA GLU A 34 -0.44 -5.20 -13.49
C GLU A 34 -1.39 -6.40 -13.65
N GLY A 35 -1.83 -6.64 -14.89
CA GLY A 35 -2.91 -7.59 -15.19
C GLY A 35 -2.54 -9.08 -15.14
N TYR A 36 -1.26 -9.44 -15.00
CA TYR A 36 -0.81 -10.84 -14.87
C TYR A 36 -0.68 -11.31 -13.41
N HIS A 37 -0.88 -10.42 -12.43
CA HIS A 37 -0.85 -10.70 -10.99
C HIS A 37 0.48 -11.28 -10.44
N GLU A 38 1.61 -10.93 -11.04
CA GLU A 38 2.97 -11.24 -10.59
C GLU A 38 3.58 -10.13 -9.73
N ILE A 39 3.18 -8.86 -9.92
CA ILE A 39 3.75 -7.73 -9.17
C ILE A 39 2.77 -7.29 -8.07
N LYS A 40 2.91 -7.96 -6.93
CA LYS A 40 2.11 -7.74 -5.72
C LYS A 40 2.66 -6.57 -4.88
N ALA A 41 1.75 -5.72 -4.40
CA ALA A 41 2.03 -4.75 -3.34
C ALA A 41 2.11 -5.44 -1.97
N ARG A 42 3.15 -5.08 -1.21
CA ARG A 42 3.47 -5.63 0.11
C ARG A 42 3.77 -4.53 1.11
N ASP A 43 3.92 -4.92 2.38
CA ASP A 43 4.30 -4.04 3.49
C ASP A 43 3.44 -2.77 3.58
N CYS A 44 2.15 -2.93 3.26
CA CYS A 44 1.19 -1.85 3.21
C CYS A 44 0.83 -1.34 4.60
N ARG A 45 0.84 -0.02 4.80
CA ARG A 45 0.46 0.63 6.05
C ARG A 45 -0.29 1.93 5.82
N PHE A 46 -1.29 2.19 6.66
CA PHE A 46 -2.01 3.46 6.75
C PHE A 46 -1.47 4.23 7.94
N ASN A 47 -1.20 5.52 7.78
CA ASN A 47 -0.65 6.35 8.86
C ASN A 47 -1.59 7.45 9.36
N SER A 48 -1.22 8.10 10.46
CA SER A 48 -2.00 9.20 11.05
C SER A 48 -2.16 10.42 10.13
N SER A 49 -1.32 10.57 9.10
CA SER A 49 -1.47 11.58 8.05
C SER A 49 -2.48 11.19 6.96
N LYS A 50 -3.24 10.11 7.15
CA LYS A 50 -4.28 9.61 6.21
C LYS A 50 -3.71 9.18 4.85
N VAL A 51 -2.48 8.69 4.86
CA VAL A 51 -1.77 8.21 3.66
C VAL A 51 -1.55 6.72 3.79
N VAL A 52 -1.65 6.00 2.67
CA VAL A 52 -1.18 4.61 2.60
C VAL A 52 0.20 4.58 1.94
N TYR A 53 1.09 3.78 2.50
CA TYR A 53 2.35 3.39 1.86
C TYR A 53 2.33 1.90 1.60
N CYS A 54 2.79 1.47 0.43
CA CYS A 54 3.07 0.07 0.12
C CYS A 54 4.42 -0.01 -0.61
N GLU A 55 4.97 -1.20 -0.72
CA GLU A 55 6.13 -1.49 -1.55
C GLU A 55 5.75 -2.45 -2.66
N VAL A 56 6.34 -2.28 -3.84
CA VAL A 56 6.24 -3.21 -4.97
C VAL A 56 7.64 -3.52 -5.47
N VAL A 57 7.85 -4.75 -5.92
CA VAL A 57 9.13 -5.19 -6.47
C VAL A 57 8.87 -5.77 -7.84
N ILE A 58 9.46 -5.16 -8.86
CA ILE A 58 9.45 -5.69 -10.22
C ILE A 58 10.55 -6.76 -10.26
N PRO A 59 10.19 -8.05 -10.40
CA PRO A 59 11.19 -9.11 -10.43
C PRO A 59 12.03 -9.02 -11.72
N PRO A 60 13.29 -9.50 -11.69
CA PRO A 60 14.02 -9.73 -12.92
C PRO A 60 13.18 -10.64 -13.81
N CYS A 61 13.33 -10.49 -15.12
CA CYS A 61 12.62 -11.32 -16.10
C CYS A 61 11.10 -11.14 -16.16
N TYR A 62 10.53 -10.07 -15.59
CA TYR A 62 9.08 -9.82 -15.70
C TYR A 62 8.59 -9.82 -17.17
N LYS A 63 9.41 -9.33 -18.12
CA LYS A 63 9.13 -9.40 -19.56
C LYS A 63 8.85 -10.82 -20.09
N CYS A 64 9.33 -11.87 -19.42
CA CYS A 64 9.14 -13.24 -19.85
C CYS A 64 7.71 -13.74 -19.64
N TYR A 65 6.93 -13.15 -18.72
CA TYR A 65 5.55 -13.55 -18.45
C TYR A 65 4.60 -13.29 -19.63
N GLN A 66 5.01 -12.46 -20.61
CA GLN A 66 4.29 -12.28 -21.88
C GLN A 66 4.68 -13.28 -22.99
N SER A 67 5.79 -14.01 -22.85
CA SER A 67 6.27 -14.89 -23.92
C SER A 67 5.42 -16.17 -24.01
N LYS A 68 4.44 -16.16 -24.92
CA LYS A 68 3.52 -17.30 -25.16
C LYS A 68 4.20 -18.54 -25.71
N TYR A 69 5.33 -18.40 -26.42
CA TYR A 69 5.99 -19.51 -27.10
C TYR A 69 7.29 -19.95 -26.44
N ASP A 70 7.86 -19.16 -25.53
CA ASP A 70 9.13 -19.54 -24.91
C ASP A 70 9.41 -18.93 -23.53
N PHE A 71 8.42 -18.98 -22.63
CA PHE A 71 8.58 -18.55 -21.23
C PHE A 71 9.80 -19.19 -20.56
N LYS A 72 10.00 -20.50 -20.77
CA LYS A 72 11.09 -21.26 -20.15
C LYS A 72 12.47 -20.80 -20.64
N LEU A 73 12.68 -20.64 -21.95
CA LEU A 73 13.96 -20.15 -22.48
C LEU A 73 14.19 -18.69 -22.08
N CYS A 74 13.16 -17.84 -22.17
CA CYS A 74 13.26 -16.44 -21.75
C CYS A 74 13.69 -16.35 -20.28
N LYS A 75 13.00 -17.07 -19.38
CA LYS A 75 13.32 -17.07 -17.96
C LYS A 75 14.71 -17.61 -17.70
N LYS A 76 15.12 -18.70 -18.37
CA LYS A 76 16.48 -19.28 -18.25
C LYS A 76 17.56 -18.28 -18.68
N ASN A 77 17.41 -17.68 -19.86
CA ASN A 77 18.38 -16.71 -20.39
C ASN A 77 18.48 -15.47 -19.51
N CYS A 78 17.34 -14.98 -19.03
CA CYS A 78 17.30 -13.83 -18.15
C CYS A 78 17.85 -14.13 -16.74
N THR A 79 17.62 -15.33 -16.18
CA THR A 79 18.20 -15.71 -14.88
C THR A 79 19.71 -15.88 -14.94
N ASN A 80 20.25 -16.30 -16.10
CA ASN A 80 21.68 -16.41 -16.33
C ASN A 80 22.38 -15.04 -16.45
N ASP A 81 21.62 -13.99 -16.76
CA ASP A 81 22.10 -12.61 -16.81
C ASP A 81 22.16 -12.03 -15.40
N LYS A 82 23.34 -12.14 -14.77
CA LYS A 82 23.62 -11.64 -13.41
C LYS A 82 23.51 -10.12 -13.27
N SER A 83 23.37 -9.38 -14.37
CA SER A 83 23.19 -7.92 -14.33
C SER A 83 21.76 -7.49 -13.98
N GLN A 84 20.78 -8.40 -14.07
CA GLN A 84 19.38 -8.06 -13.80
C GLN A 84 19.03 -8.21 -12.33
N THR A 85 18.91 -7.08 -11.64
CA THR A 85 18.39 -7.00 -10.27
C THR A 85 16.91 -6.62 -10.28
N SER A 86 16.17 -7.09 -9.29
CA SER A 86 14.82 -6.58 -9.03
C SER A 86 14.84 -5.06 -8.82
N VAL A 87 13.77 -4.38 -9.22
CA VAL A 87 13.61 -2.95 -8.95
C VAL A 87 12.48 -2.72 -7.96
N GLY A 88 12.81 -2.10 -6.82
CA GLY A 88 11.84 -1.75 -5.79
C GLY A 88 11.24 -0.36 -6.00
N TYR A 89 9.97 -0.21 -5.66
CA TYR A 89 9.30 1.07 -5.54
C TYR A 89 8.48 1.15 -4.26
N ARG A 90 8.52 2.31 -3.61
CA ARG A 90 7.55 2.70 -2.59
C ARG A 90 6.40 3.46 -3.26
N LEU A 91 5.19 2.95 -3.05
CA LEU A 91 3.95 3.57 -3.48
C LEU A 91 3.36 4.39 -2.32
N ARG A 92 3.01 5.65 -2.60
CA ARG A 92 2.31 6.55 -1.69
C ARG A 92 0.93 6.87 -2.26
N PHE A 93 -0.11 6.54 -1.53
CA PHE A 93 -1.50 6.74 -1.92
C PHE A 93 -2.08 7.93 -1.15
N ASP A 94 -2.47 8.96 -1.90
CA ASP A 94 -3.26 10.07 -1.37
C ASP A 94 -4.73 9.66 -1.32
N LEU A 95 -5.32 9.70 -0.13
CA LEU A 95 -6.68 9.22 0.10
C LEU A 95 -7.64 10.34 0.49
N THR A 96 -8.84 10.30 -0.08
CA THR A 96 -10.01 11.00 0.48
C THR A 96 -10.77 10.04 1.36
N LEU A 97 -10.87 10.34 2.66
CA LEU A 97 -11.54 9.46 3.61
C LEU A 97 -13.05 9.71 3.66
N LYS A 98 -13.82 8.63 3.78
CA LYS A 98 -15.28 8.65 4.04
C LYS A 98 -15.60 7.77 5.24
N ASN A 99 -16.52 8.24 6.09
CA ASN A 99 -16.94 7.58 7.34
C ASN A 99 -15.81 7.37 8.36
N TYR A 100 -14.76 8.21 8.30
CA TYR A 100 -13.68 8.20 9.28
C TYR A 100 -14.08 8.97 10.54
N THR A 101 -14.57 8.26 11.54
CA THR A 101 -15.12 8.84 12.78
C THR A 101 -14.08 8.94 13.91
N GLU A 102 -14.44 9.66 14.98
CA GLU A 102 -13.70 9.69 16.26
C GLU A 102 -13.41 8.26 16.76
N LYS A 103 -14.42 7.39 16.76
CA LYS A 103 -14.30 5.98 17.16
C LYS A 103 -13.29 5.23 16.31
N CYS A 104 -13.27 5.48 15.00
CA CYS A 104 -12.27 4.91 14.11
C CYS A 104 -10.88 5.37 14.54
N ARG A 105 -10.68 6.67 14.72
CA ARG A 105 -9.41 7.29 15.14
C ARG A 105 -8.88 6.72 16.46
N GLU A 106 -9.72 6.47 17.46
CA GLU A 106 -9.25 5.88 18.72
C GLU A 106 -8.90 4.38 18.58
N SER A 107 -9.61 3.66 17.70
CA SER A 107 -9.23 2.29 17.30
C SER A 107 -7.84 2.25 16.64
N PHE A 108 -7.45 3.29 15.89
CA PHE A 108 -6.13 3.40 15.27
C PHE A 108 -4.99 3.47 16.27
N LYS A 109 -5.13 4.30 17.30
CA LYS A 109 -4.05 4.53 18.28
C LYS A 109 -3.70 3.28 19.08
N SER A 110 -4.61 2.31 19.13
CA SER A 110 -4.50 1.11 19.96
C SER A 110 -4.22 -0.17 19.16
N THR A 111 -4.08 -0.11 17.84
CA THR A 111 -3.83 -1.30 17.00
C THR A 111 -2.61 -1.12 16.11
N SER A 112 -1.83 -2.19 15.95
CA SER A 112 -0.74 -2.27 14.97
C SER A 112 -1.19 -2.76 13.59
N HIS A 113 -2.33 -3.45 13.53
CA HIS A 113 -2.84 -4.05 12.30
C HIS A 113 -4.35 -3.83 12.15
N PHE A 114 -4.80 -3.68 10.91
CA PHE A 114 -6.21 -3.79 10.58
C PHE A 114 -6.73 -5.21 10.76
N ASN A 115 -8.03 -5.34 11.01
CA ASN A 115 -8.70 -6.64 10.94
C ASN A 115 -8.80 -7.10 9.48
N LYS A 116 -9.22 -6.19 8.59
CA LYS A 116 -9.32 -6.45 7.16
C LYS A 116 -9.10 -5.18 6.36
N VAL A 117 -8.33 -5.27 5.29
CA VAL A 117 -8.27 -4.26 4.23
C VAL A 117 -8.62 -4.93 2.91
N GLN A 118 -9.44 -4.26 2.10
CA GLN A 118 -9.79 -4.73 0.76
C GLN A 118 -9.58 -3.58 -0.22
N LEU A 119 -8.95 -3.86 -1.35
CA LEU A 119 -9.04 -3.00 -2.52
C LEU A 119 -10.40 -3.25 -3.17
N MET A 120 -11.09 -2.17 -3.50
CA MET A 120 -12.46 -2.18 -3.98
C MET A 120 -12.60 -1.28 -5.21
N ASP A 121 -13.57 -1.60 -6.05
CA ASP A 121 -14.09 -0.73 -7.10
C ASP A 121 -15.63 -0.65 -7.06
N GLU A 122 -16.26 -0.19 -8.14
CA GLU A 122 -17.72 -0.09 -8.23
C GLU A 122 -18.44 -1.45 -8.25
N ARG A 123 -17.74 -2.54 -8.57
CA ARG A 123 -18.29 -3.90 -8.66
C ARG A 123 -18.03 -4.74 -7.41
N GLY A 124 -17.11 -4.33 -6.54
CA GLY A 124 -16.85 -5.00 -5.28
C GLY A 124 -15.36 -5.11 -4.96
N THR A 125 -14.96 -6.23 -4.37
CA THR A 125 -13.54 -6.51 -4.10
C THR A 125 -12.83 -6.78 -5.42
N TYR A 126 -11.70 -6.11 -5.61
CA TYR A 126 -10.92 -6.20 -6.83
C TYR A 126 -9.44 -6.07 -6.49
N GLU A 127 -8.62 -6.99 -6.99
CA GLU A 127 -7.22 -7.11 -6.57
C GLU A 127 -6.26 -6.33 -7.46
N GLU A 128 -6.65 -5.92 -8.66
CA GLU A 128 -5.81 -5.12 -9.54
C GLU A 128 -6.03 -3.61 -9.29
N LEU A 129 -4.99 -2.89 -8.93
CA LEU A 129 -5.03 -1.44 -8.73
C LEU A 129 -5.20 -0.72 -10.07
N ILE A 130 -4.40 -1.11 -11.05
CA ILE A 130 -4.27 -0.56 -12.39
C ILE A 130 -3.39 -1.52 -13.20
N ASP A 131 -3.53 -1.54 -14.53
CA ASP A 131 -2.63 -2.28 -15.39
C ASP A 131 -1.40 -1.44 -15.81
N LEU A 132 -0.26 -1.66 -15.16
CA LEU A 132 1.04 -1.08 -15.53
C LEU A 132 1.98 -2.13 -16.15
N SER A 133 1.46 -3.18 -16.78
CA SER A 133 2.27 -4.25 -17.38
C SER A 133 3.37 -3.71 -18.31
N TYR A 134 3.04 -2.72 -19.14
CA TYR A 134 3.99 -2.12 -20.09
C TYR A 134 5.14 -1.37 -19.42
N ASP A 135 4.84 -0.60 -18.38
CA ASP A 135 5.85 0.10 -17.58
C ASP A 135 6.73 -0.90 -16.83
N CYS A 136 6.12 -1.94 -16.25
CA CYS A 136 6.81 -3.00 -15.53
C CYS A 136 7.79 -3.78 -16.43
N MET A 137 7.46 -3.99 -17.71
CA MET A 137 8.39 -4.57 -18.70
C MET A 137 9.65 -3.74 -18.90
N LYS A 138 9.57 -2.43 -18.69
CA LYS A 138 10.70 -1.49 -18.76
C LYS A 138 11.40 -1.31 -17.41
N PHE A 139 11.05 -2.11 -16.40
CA PHE A 139 11.56 -1.99 -15.04
C PHE A 139 11.39 -0.59 -14.45
N LYS A 140 10.32 0.10 -14.86
CA LYS A 140 10.06 1.49 -14.47
C LYS A 140 8.60 1.65 -14.13
N LEU A 141 8.29 2.39 -13.07
CA LEU A 141 6.94 2.89 -12.83
C LEU A 141 6.86 4.38 -13.18
N PRO A 142 5.71 4.87 -13.66
CA PRO A 142 5.47 6.31 -13.73
C PRO A 142 5.55 6.89 -12.31
N SER A 143 6.15 8.08 -12.17
CA SER A 143 6.30 8.73 -10.86
C SER A 143 4.96 9.01 -10.20
N THR A 144 3.91 9.22 -11.01
CA THR A 144 2.55 9.47 -10.58
C THR A 144 1.58 8.75 -11.52
N PHE A 145 0.55 8.12 -10.97
CA PHE A 145 -0.54 7.50 -11.74
C PHE A 145 -1.87 7.54 -10.98
N TYR A 146 -2.97 7.35 -11.70
CA TYR A 146 -4.34 7.61 -11.24
C TYR A 146 -5.24 6.38 -11.46
N PRO A 147 -5.29 5.44 -10.50
CA PRO A 147 -6.15 4.27 -10.59
C PRO A 147 -7.62 4.72 -10.53
N SER A 148 -8.33 4.55 -11.65
CA SER A 148 -9.72 5.02 -11.78
C SER A 148 -10.68 4.21 -10.90
N LYS A 149 -11.54 4.91 -10.16
CA LYS A 149 -12.62 4.33 -9.33
C LYS A 149 -12.17 3.30 -8.28
N LYS A 150 -10.92 3.31 -7.85
CA LYS A 150 -10.42 2.41 -6.80
C LYS A 150 -10.46 3.05 -5.42
N HIS A 151 -10.74 2.25 -4.41
CA HIS A 151 -10.72 2.68 -3.02
C HIS A 151 -10.36 1.53 -2.08
N PHE A 152 -9.81 1.87 -0.92
CA PHE A 152 -9.62 0.92 0.17
C PHE A 152 -10.86 0.90 1.07
N LYS A 153 -11.33 -0.30 1.42
CA LYS A 153 -12.24 -0.51 2.54
C LYS A 153 -11.42 -1.01 3.72
N PHE A 154 -11.45 -0.26 4.81
CA PHE A 154 -10.73 -0.59 6.03
C PHE A 154 -11.70 -1.05 7.11
N THR A 155 -11.38 -2.16 7.75
CA THR A 155 -12.06 -2.66 8.94
C THR A 155 -11.04 -2.77 10.07
N THR A 156 -11.28 -2.03 11.16
CA THR A 156 -10.44 -2.09 12.36
C THR A 156 -10.84 -3.28 13.25
N LYS A 157 -10.02 -3.63 14.24
CA LYS A 157 -10.31 -4.74 15.19
C LYS A 157 -11.59 -4.49 16.01
N ASN A 158 -11.92 -3.24 16.29
CA ASN A 158 -13.14 -2.85 17.01
C ASN A 158 -14.34 -2.62 16.07
N ASN A 159 -14.32 -3.24 14.88
CA ASN A 159 -15.40 -3.20 13.88
C ASN A 159 -15.79 -1.80 13.37
N CYS A 160 -14.95 -0.78 13.56
CA CYS A 160 -15.11 0.44 12.76
C CYS A 160 -14.78 0.11 11.30
N VAL A 161 -15.63 0.61 10.40
CA VAL A 161 -15.46 0.53 8.95
C VAL A 161 -15.40 1.94 8.37
N PHE A 162 -14.41 2.20 7.53
CA PHE A 162 -14.30 3.46 6.77
C PHE A 162 -13.64 3.19 5.42
N TYR A 163 -13.68 4.20 4.54
CA TYR A 163 -13.23 4.08 3.15
C TYR A 163 -12.16 5.12 2.85
N GLY A 164 -11.16 4.75 2.06
CA GLY A 164 -10.15 5.67 1.52
C GLY A 164 -10.16 5.63 0.00
N TYR A 165 -10.78 6.63 -0.62
CA TYR A 165 -10.83 6.78 -2.07
C TYR A 165 -9.48 7.24 -2.60
N ILE A 166 -8.92 6.49 -3.54
CA ILE A 166 -7.57 6.74 -4.05
C ILE A 166 -7.67 7.90 -5.05
N THR A 167 -7.02 9.02 -4.71
CA THR A 167 -6.99 10.20 -5.58
C THR A 167 -5.78 10.19 -6.50
N LYS A 168 -4.64 9.73 -5.98
CA LYS A 168 -3.36 9.73 -6.67
C LYS A 168 -2.44 8.68 -6.04
N VAL A 169 -1.63 8.04 -6.87
CA VAL A 169 -0.51 7.21 -6.41
C VAL A 169 0.80 7.82 -6.89
N THR A 170 1.76 7.95 -5.99
CA THR A 170 3.13 8.38 -6.30
C THR A 170 4.08 7.20 -6.11
N ALA A 171 4.95 6.92 -7.07
CA ALA A 171 5.95 5.87 -6.99
C ALA A 171 7.35 6.49 -6.85
N THR A 172 8.10 6.04 -5.85
CA THR A 172 9.50 6.42 -5.63
C THR A 172 10.37 5.17 -5.65
N LYS A 173 11.41 5.14 -6.49
CA LYS A 173 12.34 4.01 -6.55
C LYS A 173 13.09 3.88 -5.22
N ILE A 174 13.30 2.65 -4.74
CA ILE A 174 14.04 2.32 -3.51
C ILE A 174 15.19 1.38 -3.78
#